data_AF-A0A2E2D916-F1
#
_entry.id   AF-A0A2E2D916-F1
#
_cell.length_a   1.000
_cell.length_b   1.000
_cell.length_c   1.000
_cell.angle_alpha   90.00
_cell.angle_beta   90.00
_cell.angle_gamma   90.00
#
_symmetry.space_group_name_H-M   'P 1'
#
loop_
_entity.id
_entity.type
_entity.pdbx_description
1 polymer ?
#
loop_
_entity_poly.entity_id
_entity_poly.type
_entity_poly.pdbx_seq_one_letter_code
_entity_poly.pdbx_strand_id
1 'polypeptide(L)'
;MNITVLSLFAGPLFSFQALAVRESFEQAKSELRDYIYHDQNRNGSLGTLYSGCDWNWRGRSGGAVDAKSCGYQIRKQKLRGERTEFEHILSGLSNMLSIHN
;
A
#
# COMPACT_ATOMS: atom_id res chain seq x y z
N MET A 1 -30.81 -9.77 53.13
CA MET A 1 -30.15 -10.65 52.14
C MET A 1 -29.69 -9.75 51.00
N ASN A 2 -28.37 -9.62 50.85
CA ASN A 2 -27.67 -8.41 50.43
C ASN A 2 -27.68 -8.13 48.92
N ILE A 3 -28.33 -7.04 48.49
CA ILE A 3 -28.21 -6.50 47.12
C ILE A 3 -26.76 -6.07 46.81
N THR A 4 -25.98 -5.72 47.84
CA THR A 4 -24.56 -5.35 47.70
C THR A 4 -23.65 -6.51 47.27
N VAL A 5 -24.03 -7.77 47.55
CA VAL A 5 -23.22 -8.96 47.21
C VAL A 5 -23.39 -9.34 45.73
N LEU A 6 -24.48 -8.94 45.08
CA LEU A 6 -24.71 -9.23 43.66
C LEU A 6 -23.82 -8.40 42.72
N SER A 7 -23.25 -7.28 43.19
CA SER A 7 -22.41 -6.39 42.37
C SER A 7 -20.94 -6.83 42.26
N LEU A 8 -20.48 -7.76 43.12
CA LEU A 8 -19.08 -8.20 43.19
C LEU A 8 -18.70 -9.26 42.15
N PHE A 9 -19.66 -9.82 41.42
CA PHE A 9 -19.41 -10.80 40.35
C PHE A 9 -19.54 -10.23 38.92
N ALA A 10 -19.79 -8.93 38.77
CA ALA A 10 -20.06 -8.28 37.48
C ALA A 10 -18.97 -7.26 37.04
N GLY A 11 -17.73 -7.41 37.47
CA GLY A 11 -16.61 -6.59 36.99
C GLY A 11 -15.29 -7.31 37.28
N PRO A 12 -14.48 -7.65 36.26
CA PRO A 12 -14.15 -6.78 35.14
C PRO A 12 -14.57 -7.35 33.78
N LEU A 13 -15.26 -6.51 33.02
CA LEU A 13 -15.33 -6.64 31.57
C LEU A 13 -13.89 -6.73 31.04
N PHE A 14 -13.62 -7.81 30.31
CA PHE A 14 -12.43 -8.05 29.51
C PHE A 14 -11.83 -6.76 28.96
N SER A 15 -10.73 -6.28 29.54
CA SER A 15 -9.90 -5.25 28.91
C SER A 15 -9.23 -5.89 27.70
N PHE A 16 -9.88 -5.81 26.54
CA PHE A 16 -9.29 -6.21 25.26
C PHE A 16 -8.14 -5.23 24.95
N GLN A 17 -6.91 -5.67 25.18
CA GLN A 17 -5.72 -4.93 24.73
C GLN A 17 -5.69 -5.05 23.20
N ALA A 18 -6.05 -3.97 22.50
CA ALA A 18 -5.88 -3.91 21.04
C ALA A 18 -4.37 -3.89 20.72
N LEU A 19 -3.83 -5.03 20.31
CA LEU A 19 -2.49 -5.08 19.74
C LEU A 19 -2.56 -4.43 18.35
N ALA A 20 -2.07 -3.20 18.25
CA ALA A 20 -1.83 -2.59 16.94
C ALA A 20 -0.68 -3.35 16.27
N VAL A 21 -0.99 -4.21 15.30
CA VAL A 21 0.03 -4.82 14.44
C VAL A 21 0.74 -3.68 13.70
N ARG A 22 2.07 -3.64 13.81
CA ARG A 22 2.85 -2.69 13.01
C ARG A 22 2.71 -3.11 11.56
N GLU A 23 2.09 -2.26 10.74
CA GLU A 23 2.05 -2.50 9.29
C GLU A 23 3.47 -2.58 8.75
N SER A 24 3.76 -3.70 8.10
CA SER A 24 5.05 -3.88 7.42
C SER A 24 5.02 -3.18 6.06
N PHE A 25 6.18 -2.79 5.57
CA PHE A 25 6.30 -2.16 4.26
C PHE A 25 5.70 -3.01 3.14
N GLU A 26 5.91 -4.33 3.17
CA GLU A 26 5.36 -5.24 2.17
C GLU A 26 3.83 -5.36 2.27
N GLN A 27 3.28 -5.33 3.47
CA GLN A 27 1.84 -5.31 3.68
C GLN A 27 1.24 -4.02 3.12
N ALA A 28 1.83 -2.85 3.44
CA ALA A 28 1.39 -1.58 2.92
C ALA A 28 1.39 -1.55 1.38
N LYS A 29 2.41 -2.11 0.73
CA LYS A 29 2.43 -2.23 -0.74
C LYS A 29 1.27 -3.07 -1.29
N SER A 30 0.92 -4.17 -0.62
CA SER A 30 -0.20 -5.02 -1.05
C SER A 30 -1.51 -4.26 -0.89
N GLU A 31 -1.74 -3.65 0.26
CA GLU A 31 -2.96 -2.87 0.53
C GLU A 31 -3.11 -1.68 -0.41
N LEU A 32 -2.01 -0.99 -0.73
CA LEU A 32 -2.02 0.08 -1.74
C LEU A 32 -2.43 -0.44 -3.11
N ARG A 33 -1.94 -1.61 -3.53
CA ARG A 33 -2.40 -2.23 -4.77
C ARG A 33 -3.88 -2.59 -4.70
N ASP A 34 -4.33 -3.20 -3.61
CA ASP A 34 -5.64 -3.82 -3.52
C ASP A 34 -6.77 -2.78 -3.31
N TYR A 35 -6.48 -1.66 -2.64
CA TYR A 35 -7.50 -0.68 -2.26
C TYR A 35 -7.31 0.70 -2.90
N ILE A 36 -6.08 1.16 -3.16
CA ILE A 36 -5.83 2.52 -3.64
C ILE A 36 -5.58 2.57 -5.15
N TYR A 37 -4.61 1.79 -5.64
CA TYR A 37 -4.18 1.83 -7.03
C TYR A 37 -4.86 0.78 -7.91
N HIS A 38 -5.74 -0.06 -7.35
CA HIS A 38 -6.30 -1.25 -7.99
C HIS A 38 -6.82 -1.02 -9.42
N ASP A 39 -7.42 0.14 -9.69
CA ASP A 39 -7.98 0.60 -10.96
C ASP A 39 -7.19 1.75 -11.61
N GLN A 40 -6.15 2.26 -10.94
CA GLN A 40 -5.38 3.43 -11.35
C GLN A 40 -4.28 3.13 -12.38
N ASN A 41 -4.18 1.88 -12.85
CA ASN A 41 -3.08 1.42 -13.68
C ASN A 41 -3.29 1.65 -15.19
N ARG A 42 -4.43 2.22 -15.61
CA ARG A 42 -4.79 2.43 -17.03
C ARG A 42 -5.41 3.81 -17.30
N ASN A 43 -5.09 4.34 -18.49
CA ASN A 43 -5.89 5.20 -19.38
C ASN A 43 -7.01 6.05 -18.72
N GLY A 44 -6.62 7.12 -18.01
CA GLY A 44 -7.51 8.10 -17.37
C GLY A 44 -7.14 8.45 -15.92
N SER A 45 -6.29 7.62 -15.31
CA SER A 45 -5.64 7.85 -14.01
C SER A 45 -4.28 8.56 -14.17
N LEU A 46 -3.67 8.99 -13.06
CA LEU A 46 -2.34 9.62 -13.00
C LEU A 46 -1.20 8.76 -13.58
N GLY A 47 -1.39 7.44 -13.73
CA GLY A 47 -0.32 6.53 -14.17
C GLY A 47 0.80 6.42 -13.13
N THR A 48 2.00 5.97 -13.53
CA THR A 48 3.18 6.02 -12.67
C THR A 48 3.49 7.46 -12.24
N LEU A 49 3.95 7.68 -11.00
CA LEU A 49 4.15 8.99 -10.38
C LEU A 49 4.87 10.03 -11.27
N TYR A 50 6.00 9.65 -11.88
CA TYR A 50 6.82 10.60 -12.65
C TYR A 50 6.53 10.58 -14.14
N SER A 51 6.37 9.40 -14.72
CA SER A 51 6.27 9.23 -16.17
C SER A 51 4.82 9.14 -16.68
N GLY A 52 3.84 9.07 -15.80
CA GLY A 52 2.42 8.94 -16.16
C GLY A 52 2.10 7.70 -17.00
N CYS A 53 2.95 6.68 -16.98
CA CYS A 53 2.79 5.49 -17.80
C CYS A 53 1.81 4.51 -17.17
N ASP A 54 1.10 3.81 -18.03
CA ASP A 54 0.29 2.65 -17.66
C ASP A 54 1.19 1.47 -17.23
N TRP A 55 0.71 0.62 -16.32
CA TRP A 55 1.42 -0.61 -15.93
C TRP A 55 0.50 -1.83 -15.75
N ASN A 56 0.99 -3.01 -16.08
CA ASN A 56 0.30 -4.27 -15.85
C ASN A 56 0.68 -4.81 -14.46
N TRP A 57 -0.30 -5.05 -13.58
CA TRP A 57 -0.05 -5.69 -12.28
C TRP A 57 0.67 -7.04 -12.44
N ARG A 58 1.70 -7.28 -11.62
CA ARG A 58 2.48 -8.53 -11.56
C ARG A 58 2.94 -8.83 -10.14
N GLY A 59 2.81 -10.09 -9.73
CA GLY A 59 3.18 -10.51 -8.38
C GLY A 59 2.23 -9.94 -7.33
N ARG A 60 2.74 -9.67 -6.12
CA ARG A 60 1.93 -9.25 -4.97
C ARG A 60 1.53 -7.79 -4.99
N SER A 61 2.43 -6.88 -5.36
CA SER A 61 2.18 -5.44 -5.28
C SER A 61 2.77 -4.63 -6.44
N GLY A 62 3.66 -5.20 -7.26
CA GLY A 62 4.32 -4.49 -8.35
C GLY A 62 3.65 -4.72 -9.71
N GLY A 63 4.32 -4.30 -10.77
CA GLY A 63 3.84 -4.40 -12.13
C GLY A 63 4.92 -4.23 -13.18
N ALA A 64 4.53 -4.32 -14.44
CA ALA A 64 5.37 -4.08 -15.60
C ALA A 64 4.88 -2.85 -16.35
N VAL A 65 5.77 -1.88 -16.59
CA VAL A 65 5.41 -0.59 -17.22
C VAL A 65 5.28 -0.74 -18.73
N ASP A 66 4.24 -0.15 -19.31
CA ASP A 66 4.09 -0.03 -20.76
C ASP A 66 4.79 1.23 -21.28
N ALA A 67 6.11 1.15 -21.38
CA ALA A 67 6.94 2.25 -21.85
C ALA A 67 6.59 2.73 -23.28
N LYS A 68 6.04 1.84 -24.12
CA LYS A 68 5.68 2.18 -25.51
C LYS A 68 4.47 3.10 -25.56
N SER A 69 3.50 2.88 -24.68
CA SER A 69 2.27 3.68 -24.63
C SER A 69 2.52 5.16 -24.26
N CYS A 70 3.51 5.42 -23.41
CA CYS A 70 3.81 6.75 -22.87
C CYS A 70 5.10 7.38 -23.42
N GLY A 71 5.87 6.67 -24.24
CA GLY A 71 7.15 7.18 -24.80
C GLY A 71 8.32 7.20 -23.81
N TYR A 72 8.21 6.50 -22.69
CA TYR A 72 9.27 6.41 -21.68
C TYR A 72 10.50 5.66 -22.21
N GLN A 73 11.70 6.20 -21.94
CA GLN A 73 12.97 5.63 -22.39
C GLN A 73 13.86 5.21 -21.23
N ILE A 74 14.17 3.93 -21.17
CA ILE A 74 15.04 3.38 -20.14
C ILE A 74 16.50 3.76 -20.42
N ARG A 75 17.14 4.44 -19.46
CA ARG A 75 18.49 5.00 -19.67
C ARG A 75 19.62 4.00 -19.43
N LYS A 76 19.61 3.29 -18.30
CA LYS A 76 20.72 2.42 -17.86
C LYS A 76 20.29 1.05 -17.34
N GLN A 77 19.27 1.01 -16.49
CA GLN A 77 18.86 -0.21 -15.80
C GLN A 77 17.59 -0.79 -16.42
N LYS A 78 17.75 -1.63 -17.45
CA LYS A 78 16.62 -2.22 -18.19
C LYS A 78 15.61 -2.95 -17.29
N LEU A 79 16.09 -3.85 -16.43
CA LEU A 79 15.22 -4.63 -15.54
C LEU A 79 14.46 -3.78 -14.52
N ARG A 80 15.07 -2.68 -14.06
CA ARG A 80 14.42 -1.75 -13.14
C ARG A 80 13.37 -0.92 -13.87
N GLY A 81 13.77 -0.32 -14.99
CA GLY A 81 12.89 0.50 -15.82
C GLY A 81 11.79 -0.27 -16.57
N GLU A 82 11.72 -1.59 -16.44
CA GLU A 82 10.60 -2.40 -16.95
C GLU A 82 9.56 -2.73 -15.86
N ARG A 83 9.89 -2.56 -14.58
CA ARG A 83 9.01 -2.89 -13.45
C ARG A 83 8.57 -1.64 -12.71
N THR A 84 7.47 -1.76 -11.96
CA THR A 84 7.10 -0.72 -11.00
C THR A 84 7.67 -0.98 -9.61
N GLU A 85 8.05 0.10 -8.94
CA GLU A 85 8.58 0.10 -7.58
C GLU A 85 7.79 1.10 -6.73
N PHE A 86 7.66 0.82 -5.44
CA PHE A 86 7.08 1.79 -4.52
C PHE A 86 8.17 2.73 -4.00
N GLU A 87 7.94 4.03 -4.14
CA GLU A 87 8.78 5.06 -3.58
C GLU A 87 8.11 5.72 -2.39
N HIS A 88 8.92 6.03 -1.37
CA HIS A 88 8.52 6.93 -0.30
C HIS A 88 8.69 8.38 -0.77
N ILE A 89 7.58 9.07 -1.04
CA ILE A 89 7.61 10.44 -1.58
C ILE A 89 8.24 11.41 -0.56
N LEU A 90 7.93 11.23 0.73
CA LEU A 90 8.51 12.01 1.82
C LEU A 90 9.46 11.13 2.61
N SER A 91 10.73 11.52 2.64
CA SER A 91 11.74 10.89 3.49
C SER A 91 11.44 11.16 4.96
N GLY A 92 10.74 10.24 5.62
CA GLY A 92 10.56 10.26 7.09
C GLY A 92 9.20 9.78 7.60
N LEU A 93 8.14 9.85 6.80
CA LEU A 93 6.81 9.34 7.18
C LEU A 93 6.34 8.31 6.16
N SER A 94 6.28 7.07 6.61
CA SER A 94 6.02 5.81 5.89
C SER A 94 4.70 5.73 5.12
N ASN A 95 3.96 6.83 5.02
CA ASN A 95 2.53 6.83 4.70
C ASN A 95 2.26 7.29 3.27
N MET A 96 3.21 8.01 2.65
CA MET A 96 3.06 8.49 1.28
C MET A 96 3.90 7.64 0.33
N LEU A 97 3.25 6.57 -0.16
CA LEU A 97 3.81 5.59 -1.06
C LEU A 97 3.17 5.72 -2.44
N SER A 98 4.02 5.77 -3.47
CA SER A 98 3.54 5.85 -4.85
C SER A 98 4.36 5.00 -5.79
N ILE A 99 3.75 4.67 -6.92
CA ILE A 99 4.24 3.71 -7.91
C ILE A 99 5.08 4.47 -8.93
N HIS A 100 6.37 4.17 -8.99
CA HIS A 100 7.32 4.70 -9.97
C HIS A 100 7.98 3.57 -10.75
N ASN A 101 8.87 3.93 -11.68
CA ASN A 101 9.61 3.04 -12.56
C ASN A 101 11.12 3.29 -12.48
#